data_AF-A0A833ESA3-F1
#
_entry.id   AF-A0A833ESA3-F1
#
_cell.length_a   1.000
_cell.length_b   1.000
_cell.length_c   1.000
_cell.angle_alpha   90.00
_cell.angle_beta   90.00
_cell.angle_gamma   90.00
#
_symmetry.space_group_name_H-M   'P 1'
#
loop_
_entity.id
_entity.type
_entity.pdbx_description
1 polymer ?
#
loop_
_entity_poly.entity_id
_entity_poly.type
_entity_poly.pdbx_seq_one_letter_code
_entity_poly.pdbx_strand_id
1 'polypeptide(L)'
;QPEITFQTIEGIGGAFNEIGGEALAATSKEDKNALMKQLFSDEGAGFTFCRTAIGASDFGIDAYSYSMVADDYAQKHFSIERDKKYVLPYIKSAFAGNPDLILFASPWSLPGWMKESGEMVGLKEPNNNLKQDSKTLKAYAKYFVKYIQAYENEGVRIDRICIQNENDANTKYPSCTFPAKEMVKFANNYLIPAFNKNDIQTKVYAGSTTFTYWNMILNETTESGWDWPQNSLINIHRKTGEITYNPDYNAMYILSKFIKPGDVRIACVQRGKEPLISVKSPNGTIKVLIQNTNANDKTFEVVMGDKNVKSKSPGKSITAVVLN
;
A
#
# COMPACT_ATOMS: atom_id res chain seq x y z
N GLN A 1 -9.50 -27.59 8.04
CA GLN A 1 -10.81 -27.42 8.71
C GLN A 1 -11.54 -26.28 8.00
N PRO A 2 -12.09 -26.53 6.79
CA PRO A 2 -12.75 -25.50 5.96
C PRO A 2 -14.00 -24.88 6.60
N GLU A 3 -14.55 -25.51 7.63
CA GLU A 3 -15.67 -25.07 8.46
C GLU A 3 -15.27 -24.03 9.51
N ILE A 4 -13.99 -23.98 9.92
CA ILE A 4 -13.49 -22.99 10.87
C ILE A 4 -12.85 -21.83 10.09
N THR A 5 -13.58 -20.72 10.00
CA THR A 5 -13.20 -19.54 9.23
C THR A 5 -12.72 -18.39 10.11
N PHE A 6 -11.88 -17.52 9.55
CA PHE A 6 -11.40 -16.28 10.17
C PHE A 6 -11.73 -15.07 9.28
N GLN A 7 -10.78 -14.15 9.11
CA GLN A 7 -10.97 -12.94 8.31
C GLN A 7 -11.17 -13.25 6.81
N THR A 8 -11.93 -12.38 6.16
CA THR A 8 -11.99 -12.30 4.69
C THR A 8 -10.78 -11.55 4.17
N ILE A 9 -10.20 -12.01 3.08
CA ILE A 9 -9.07 -11.36 2.41
C ILE A 9 -9.62 -10.29 1.47
N GLU A 10 -9.20 -9.04 1.67
CA GLU A 10 -9.58 -7.92 0.82
C GLU A 10 -8.76 -7.87 -0.48
N GLY A 11 -7.51 -8.32 -0.43
CA GLY A 11 -6.65 -8.43 -1.60
C GLY A 11 -5.17 -8.43 -1.25
N ILE A 12 -4.35 -8.45 -2.29
CA ILE A 12 -2.88 -8.48 -2.21
C ILE A 12 -2.33 -7.46 -3.20
N GLY A 13 -1.26 -6.76 -2.82
CA GLY A 13 -0.57 -5.80 -3.67
C GLY A 13 0.55 -5.10 -2.94
N GLY A 14 0.94 -3.93 -3.44
CA GLY A 14 1.98 -3.10 -2.82
C GLY A 14 1.70 -1.60 -2.88
N ALA A 15 2.70 -0.79 -2.53
CA ALA A 15 2.60 0.66 -2.50
C ALA A 15 3.14 1.34 -3.78
N PHE A 16 2.41 2.35 -4.23
CA PHE A 16 2.84 3.35 -5.20
C PHE A 16 3.65 4.44 -4.49
N ASN A 17 4.79 4.83 -5.07
CA ASN A 17 5.65 5.89 -4.56
C ASN A 17 6.21 6.74 -5.71
N GLU A 18 6.75 7.93 -5.41
CA GLU A 18 7.20 8.90 -6.42
C GLU A 18 8.43 8.40 -7.18
N ILE A 19 9.44 7.87 -6.47
CA ILE A 19 10.67 7.33 -7.05
C ILE A 19 10.38 6.20 -8.05
N GLY A 20 9.48 5.29 -7.70
CA GLY A 20 9.04 4.19 -8.55
C GLY A 20 8.22 4.68 -9.75
N GLY A 21 7.41 5.74 -9.57
CA GLY A 21 6.71 6.40 -10.67
C GLY A 21 7.67 7.08 -11.65
N GLU A 22 8.73 7.74 -11.15
CA GLU A 22 9.80 8.29 -11.98
C GLU A 22 10.54 7.18 -12.74
N ALA A 23 10.88 6.09 -12.06
CA ALA A 23 11.55 4.95 -12.67
C ALA A 23 10.70 4.32 -13.78
N LEU A 24 9.42 4.11 -13.52
CA LEU A 24 8.47 3.61 -14.53
C LEU A 24 8.35 4.54 -15.74
N ALA A 25 8.38 5.86 -15.52
CA ALA A 25 8.32 6.85 -16.59
C ALA A 25 9.57 6.84 -17.51
N ALA A 26 10.68 6.26 -17.07
CA ALA A 26 11.89 6.11 -17.88
C ALA A 26 11.86 4.91 -18.84
N THR A 27 10.88 4.02 -18.72
CA THR A 27 10.72 2.86 -19.63
C THR A 27 10.09 3.26 -20.96
N SER A 28 10.24 2.39 -21.98
CA SER A 28 9.46 2.54 -23.22
C SER A 28 7.96 2.41 -22.93
N LYS A 29 7.11 2.91 -23.84
CA LYS A 29 5.66 2.79 -23.69
C LYS A 29 5.23 1.32 -23.68
N GLU A 30 5.88 0.51 -24.51
CA GLU A 30 5.66 -0.93 -24.64
C GLU A 30 6.02 -1.65 -23.34
N ASP A 31 7.20 -1.39 -22.78
CA ASP A 31 7.67 -2.01 -21.54
C ASP A 31 6.83 -1.57 -20.34
N LYS A 32 6.48 -0.29 -20.26
CA LYS A 32 5.55 0.23 -19.25
C LYS A 32 4.22 -0.53 -19.29
N ASN A 33 3.62 -0.67 -20.48
CA ASN A 33 2.33 -1.33 -20.62
C ASN A 33 2.43 -2.82 -20.28
N ALA A 34 3.50 -3.49 -20.71
CA ALA A 34 3.74 -4.90 -20.40
C ALA A 34 3.91 -5.13 -18.89
N LEU A 35 4.71 -4.29 -18.23
CA LEU A 35 4.91 -4.36 -16.78
C LEU A 35 3.62 -4.09 -16.01
N MET A 36 2.87 -3.05 -16.36
CA MET A 36 1.62 -2.72 -15.66
C MET A 36 0.55 -3.80 -15.90
N LYS A 37 0.50 -4.39 -17.11
CA LYS A 37 -0.33 -5.58 -17.38
C LYS A 37 0.11 -6.75 -16.50
N GLN A 38 1.41 -6.99 -16.39
CA GLN A 38 1.96 -8.09 -15.58
C GLN A 38 1.67 -7.93 -14.08
N LEU A 39 1.64 -6.71 -13.55
CA LEU A 39 1.33 -6.45 -12.14
C LEU A 39 -0.17 -6.50 -11.83
N PHE A 40 -1.03 -5.97 -12.73
CA PHE A 40 -2.44 -5.68 -12.38
C PHE A 40 -3.47 -6.49 -13.15
N SER A 41 -3.17 -7.03 -14.34
CA SER A 41 -4.16 -7.84 -15.07
C SER A 41 -4.33 -9.24 -14.48
N ASP A 42 -5.46 -9.88 -14.78
CA ASP A 42 -5.75 -11.28 -14.39
C ASP A 42 -4.80 -12.30 -15.02
N GLU A 43 -4.21 -11.98 -16.18
CA GLU A 43 -3.17 -12.80 -16.82
C GLU A 43 -1.87 -12.78 -15.99
N GLY A 44 -1.56 -11.64 -15.37
CA GLY A 44 -0.40 -11.41 -14.52
C GLY A 44 -0.63 -11.77 -13.04
N ALA A 45 -0.01 -11.00 -12.15
CA ALA A 45 -0.16 -11.12 -10.69
C ALA A 45 -1.59 -10.78 -10.24
N GLY A 46 -2.24 -9.80 -10.88
CA GLY A 46 -3.60 -9.39 -10.55
C GLY A 46 -3.66 -8.76 -9.15
N PHE A 47 -2.76 -7.81 -8.85
CA PHE A 47 -2.82 -7.06 -7.60
C PHE A 47 -4.14 -6.28 -7.49
N THR A 48 -4.75 -6.35 -6.31
CA THR A 48 -6.14 -5.91 -6.04
C THR A 48 -6.24 -4.94 -4.86
N PHE A 49 -5.21 -4.88 -4.01
CA PHE A 49 -5.21 -4.04 -2.82
C PHE A 49 -3.87 -3.33 -2.66
N CYS A 50 -3.87 -2.02 -2.94
CA CYS A 50 -2.66 -1.21 -3.03
C CYS A 50 -2.73 0.03 -2.14
N ARG A 51 -1.56 0.61 -1.90
CA ARG A 51 -1.36 1.78 -1.05
C ARG A 51 -0.76 2.95 -1.82
N THR A 52 -1.08 4.18 -1.44
CA THR A 52 -0.33 5.38 -1.86
C THR A 52 -0.12 6.34 -0.69
N ALA A 53 0.82 7.28 -0.87
CA ALA A 53 1.04 8.37 0.08
C ALA A 53 0.08 9.53 -0.20
N ILE A 54 -0.28 10.25 0.86
CA ILE A 54 -0.90 11.58 0.75
C ILE A 54 0.21 12.60 0.96
N GLY A 55 0.78 13.10 -0.14
CA GLY A 55 2.02 13.88 -0.16
C GLY A 55 3.26 12.99 -0.16
N ALA A 56 4.39 13.52 0.28
CA ALA A 56 5.64 12.77 0.32
C ALA A 56 5.61 11.63 1.35
N SER A 57 6.25 10.53 0.95
CA SER A 57 6.78 9.50 1.84
C SER A 57 8.30 9.65 1.93
N ASP A 58 8.94 8.73 2.64
CA ASP A 58 10.38 8.44 2.50
C ASP A 58 10.78 8.02 1.06
N PHE A 59 9.84 7.51 0.25
CA PHE A 59 10.05 7.26 -1.18
C PHE A 59 9.49 8.38 -2.08
N GLY A 60 9.44 9.60 -1.54
CA GLY A 60 9.44 10.85 -2.31
C GLY A 60 10.85 11.21 -2.78
N ILE A 61 10.96 11.97 -3.87
CA ILE A 61 12.24 12.55 -4.32
C ILE A 61 12.76 13.56 -3.28
N ASP A 62 11.84 14.29 -2.64
CA ASP A 62 12.08 15.18 -1.51
C ASP A 62 10.81 15.28 -0.64
N ALA A 63 10.87 16.06 0.45
CA ALA A 63 9.70 16.33 1.27
C ALA A 63 8.77 17.36 0.61
N TYR A 64 7.52 16.97 0.38
CA TYR A 64 6.46 17.86 -0.09
C TYR A 64 5.09 17.47 0.46
N SER A 65 4.17 18.45 0.44
CA SER A 65 2.75 18.26 0.69
C SER A 65 1.94 19.04 -0.35
N TYR A 66 0.63 18.82 -0.40
CA TYR A 66 -0.24 19.54 -1.34
C TYR A 66 -0.56 20.96 -0.89
N SER A 67 -0.22 21.38 0.33
CA SER A 67 -0.56 22.70 0.90
C SER A 67 0.65 23.35 1.58
N MET A 68 1.63 23.81 0.80
CA MET A 68 2.91 24.32 1.33
C MET A 68 2.89 25.80 1.73
N VAL A 69 1.89 26.58 1.31
CA VAL A 69 1.76 28.00 1.73
C VAL A 69 1.37 28.05 3.20
N ALA A 70 2.18 28.71 4.02
CA ALA A 70 1.97 28.84 5.45
C ALA A 70 0.63 29.52 5.78
N ASP A 71 0.00 29.10 6.87
CA ASP A 71 -1.27 29.64 7.38
C ASP A 71 -2.44 29.62 6.37
N ASP A 72 -2.38 28.75 5.36
CA ASP A 72 -3.46 28.55 4.41
C ASP A 72 -4.59 27.67 5.00
N TYR A 73 -5.21 28.14 6.07
CA TYR A 73 -6.32 27.45 6.76
C TYR A 73 -7.53 27.22 5.84
N ALA A 74 -7.66 28.05 4.79
CA ALA A 74 -8.71 27.91 3.79
C ALA A 74 -8.39 26.87 2.71
N GLN A 75 -7.13 26.41 2.63
CA GLN A 75 -6.60 25.49 1.62
C GLN A 75 -6.73 26.04 0.19
N LYS A 76 -6.52 27.36 0.01
CA LYS A 76 -6.64 28.04 -1.30
C LYS A 76 -5.56 27.60 -2.30
N HIS A 77 -4.37 27.30 -1.82
CA HIS A 77 -3.20 26.91 -2.62
C HIS A 77 -2.99 25.39 -2.63
N PHE A 78 -3.98 24.62 -2.18
CA PHE A 78 -3.95 23.16 -2.27
C PHE A 78 -3.78 22.72 -3.73
N SER A 79 -2.80 21.85 -4.01
CA SER A 79 -2.53 21.37 -5.35
C SER A 79 -1.90 19.97 -5.37
N ILE A 80 -2.41 19.12 -6.27
CA ILE A 80 -1.86 17.78 -6.58
C ILE A 80 -0.99 17.78 -7.85
N GLU A 81 -0.59 18.95 -8.37
CA GLU A 81 0.16 19.05 -9.63
C GLU A 81 1.48 18.26 -9.61
N ARG A 82 2.12 18.14 -8.45
CA ARG A 82 3.33 17.29 -8.31
C ARG A 82 3.04 15.82 -8.63
N ASP A 83 1.93 15.30 -8.12
CA ASP A 83 1.58 13.88 -8.30
C ASP A 83 1.24 13.56 -9.74
N LYS A 84 0.76 14.54 -10.51
CA LYS A 84 0.50 14.39 -11.96
C LYS A 84 1.74 14.06 -12.76
N LYS A 85 2.94 14.32 -12.21
CA LYS A 85 4.21 14.01 -12.88
C LYS A 85 4.50 12.51 -12.90
N TYR A 86 4.36 11.83 -11.76
CA TYR A 86 4.82 10.44 -11.59
C TYR A 86 3.84 9.54 -10.83
N VAL A 87 3.25 10.00 -9.72
CA VAL A 87 2.41 9.17 -8.85
C VAL A 87 1.07 8.85 -9.50
N LEU A 88 0.34 9.86 -9.99
CA LEU A 88 -0.96 9.67 -10.63
C LEU A 88 -0.85 8.88 -11.94
N PRO A 89 0.09 9.14 -12.86
CA PRO A 89 0.26 8.30 -14.05
C PRO A 89 0.54 6.84 -13.71
N TYR A 90 1.29 6.57 -12.63
CA TYR A 90 1.56 5.21 -12.16
C TYR A 90 0.27 4.54 -11.65
N ILE A 91 -0.47 5.20 -10.75
CA ILE A 91 -1.74 4.70 -10.22
C ILE A 91 -2.79 4.50 -11.34
N LYS A 92 -2.94 5.46 -12.25
CA LYS A 92 -3.89 5.38 -13.37
C LYS A 92 -3.57 4.20 -14.30
N SER A 93 -2.29 3.89 -14.50
CA SER A 93 -1.86 2.72 -15.28
C SER A 93 -2.25 1.41 -14.58
N ALA A 94 -2.28 1.38 -13.24
CA ALA A 94 -2.77 0.22 -12.49
C ALA A 94 -4.30 0.06 -12.60
N PHE A 95 -5.06 1.16 -12.45
CA PHE A 95 -6.53 1.15 -12.65
C PHE A 95 -6.93 0.74 -14.07
N ALA A 96 -6.13 1.07 -15.09
CA ALA A 96 -6.36 0.60 -16.45
C ALA A 96 -6.20 -0.92 -16.60
N GLY A 97 -5.29 -1.54 -15.83
CA GLY A 97 -5.09 -2.99 -15.80
C GLY A 97 -6.04 -3.73 -14.87
N ASN A 98 -6.51 -3.07 -13.81
CA ASN A 98 -7.48 -3.57 -12.84
C ASN A 98 -8.44 -2.45 -12.40
N PRO A 99 -9.58 -2.28 -13.07
CA PRO A 99 -10.58 -1.27 -12.70
C PRO A 99 -11.15 -1.48 -11.29
N ASP A 100 -11.08 -2.71 -10.77
CA ASP A 100 -11.58 -3.10 -9.44
C ASP A 100 -10.56 -2.90 -8.32
N LEU A 101 -9.39 -2.32 -8.62
CA LEU A 101 -8.34 -2.03 -7.64
C LEU A 101 -8.90 -1.24 -6.44
N ILE A 102 -8.59 -1.74 -5.24
CA ILE A 102 -8.82 -1.06 -3.98
C ILE A 102 -7.54 -0.30 -3.63
N LEU A 103 -7.64 1.03 -3.57
CA LEU A 103 -6.54 1.91 -3.20
C LEU A 103 -6.83 2.55 -1.85
N PHE A 104 -5.90 2.43 -0.91
CA PHE A 104 -5.92 3.21 0.32
C PHE A 104 -4.74 4.17 0.39
N ALA A 105 -4.92 5.26 1.13
CA ALA A 105 -3.90 6.30 1.25
C ALA A 105 -3.58 6.64 2.70
N SER A 106 -2.35 7.07 2.97
CA SER A 106 -1.95 7.56 4.29
C SER A 106 -0.90 8.66 4.16
N PRO A 107 -1.00 9.77 4.91
CA PRO A 107 0.07 10.75 4.96
C PRO A 107 1.21 10.21 5.84
N TRP A 108 2.46 10.44 5.43
CA TRP A 108 3.61 10.34 6.34
C TRP A 108 3.75 11.62 7.14
N SER A 109 3.46 12.74 6.52
CA SER A 109 3.52 14.05 7.16
C SER A 109 2.45 14.95 6.57
N LEU A 110 1.92 15.80 7.43
CA LEU A 110 1.12 16.95 7.06
C LEU A 110 2.03 18.17 6.81
N PRO A 111 1.54 19.25 6.17
CA PRO A 111 2.36 20.43 5.90
C PRO A 111 3.08 20.95 7.14
N GLY A 112 4.33 21.37 7.00
CA GLY A 112 5.16 21.83 8.13
C GLY A 112 4.50 22.94 8.96
N TRP A 113 3.81 23.88 8.32
CA TRP A 113 3.15 24.99 9.02
C TRP A 113 2.01 24.56 9.95
N MET A 114 1.44 23.36 9.77
CA MET A 114 0.44 22.78 10.66
C MET A 114 1.07 22.07 11.89
N LYS A 115 2.40 22.04 12.00
CA LYS A 115 3.13 21.28 13.03
C LYS A 115 3.83 22.21 14.00
N GLU A 116 4.02 21.74 15.22
CA GLU A 116 4.70 22.50 16.27
C GLU A 116 6.13 22.88 15.84
N SER A 117 6.83 21.94 15.19
CA SER A 117 8.19 22.13 14.66
C SER A 117 8.27 23.12 13.47
N GLY A 118 7.17 23.38 12.77
CA GLY A 118 7.16 24.07 11.48
C GLY A 118 7.66 23.21 10.29
N GLU A 119 8.04 21.96 10.51
CA GLU A 119 8.80 21.14 9.55
C GLU A 119 8.06 19.87 9.13
N MET A 120 8.27 19.43 7.88
CA MET A 120 7.68 18.17 7.40
C MET A 120 8.42 16.93 7.90
N VAL A 121 9.74 17.02 8.04
CA VAL A 121 10.61 15.94 8.56
C VAL A 121 10.73 16.04 10.07
N GLY A 122 10.99 14.92 10.73
CA GLY A 122 11.17 14.83 12.17
C GLY A 122 12.59 15.17 12.63
N LEU A 123 12.93 14.68 13.84
CA LEU A 123 14.16 14.97 14.57
C LEU A 123 14.34 16.49 14.78
N LYS A 124 13.25 17.16 15.20
CA LYS A 124 13.16 18.60 15.42
C LYS A 124 12.76 18.92 16.86
N GLU A 125 13.10 20.13 17.28
CA GLU A 125 12.62 20.73 18.53
C GLU A 125 11.93 22.07 18.22
N PRO A 126 10.66 22.27 18.63
CA PRO A 126 9.78 21.32 19.31
C PRO A 126 9.45 20.09 18.44
N ASN A 127 9.00 19.01 19.06
CA ASN A 127 8.72 17.74 18.37
C ASN A 127 7.70 17.91 17.23
N ASN A 128 7.71 16.96 16.30
CA ASN A 128 7.02 17.01 15.03
C ASN A 128 5.52 16.68 15.09
N ASN A 129 4.81 17.24 16.07
CA ASN A 129 3.41 16.96 16.35
C ASN A 129 2.48 17.91 15.57
N LEU A 130 1.27 17.43 15.28
CA LEU A 130 0.18 18.27 14.78
C LEU A 130 -0.25 19.29 15.84
N LYS A 131 -0.33 20.58 15.47
CA LYS A 131 -0.90 21.62 16.33
C LYS A 131 -2.36 21.28 16.67
N GLN A 132 -2.67 21.29 17.96
CA GLN A 132 -3.97 20.84 18.48
C GLN A 132 -5.07 21.91 18.50
N ASP A 133 -4.77 23.10 18.01
CA ASP A 133 -5.73 24.21 17.93
C ASP A 133 -6.83 23.93 16.87
N SER A 134 -8.02 24.51 17.10
CA SER A 134 -9.18 24.19 16.26
C SER A 134 -9.05 24.66 14.80
N LYS A 135 -8.33 25.75 14.52
CA LYS A 135 -8.17 26.25 13.13
C LYS A 135 -7.28 25.30 12.34
N THR A 136 -6.22 24.76 12.94
CA THR A 136 -5.32 23.81 12.30
C THR A 136 -6.01 22.47 12.07
N LEU A 137 -6.72 21.93 13.06
CA LEU A 137 -7.48 20.68 12.90
C LEU A 137 -8.57 20.79 11.83
N LYS A 138 -9.28 21.93 11.73
CA LYS A 138 -10.24 22.18 10.65
C LYS A 138 -9.57 22.26 9.28
N ALA A 139 -8.42 22.92 9.18
CA ALA A 139 -7.67 23.01 7.94
C ALA A 139 -7.18 21.64 7.48
N TYR A 140 -6.71 20.79 8.40
CA TYR A 140 -6.24 19.46 8.07
C TYR A 140 -7.37 18.51 7.66
N ALA A 141 -8.55 18.59 8.28
CA ALA A 141 -9.74 17.87 7.77
C ALA A 141 -10.12 18.32 6.35
N LYS A 142 -10.04 19.62 6.06
CA LYS A 142 -10.26 20.15 4.70
C LYS A 142 -9.19 19.68 3.70
N TYR A 143 -7.94 19.53 4.13
CA TYR A 143 -6.85 18.98 3.31
C TYR A 143 -7.19 17.57 2.81
N PHE A 144 -7.71 16.68 3.68
CA PHE A 144 -8.18 15.36 3.26
C PHE A 144 -9.35 15.43 2.28
N VAL A 145 -10.36 16.29 2.55
CA VAL A 145 -11.50 16.49 1.62
C VAL A 145 -11.01 16.86 0.23
N LYS A 146 -10.09 17.83 0.14
CA LYS A 146 -9.52 18.28 -1.14
C LYS A 146 -8.71 17.19 -1.84
N TYR A 147 -7.94 16.40 -1.08
CA TYR A 147 -7.19 15.27 -1.65
C TYR A 147 -8.11 14.25 -2.31
N ILE A 148 -9.15 13.79 -1.59
CA ILE A 148 -10.10 12.80 -2.12
C ILE A 148 -10.78 13.32 -3.38
N GLN A 149 -11.33 14.54 -3.34
CA GLN A 149 -12.00 15.14 -4.48
C GLN A 149 -11.05 15.37 -5.67
N ALA A 150 -9.80 15.78 -5.42
CA ALA A 150 -8.82 16.00 -6.47
C ALA A 150 -8.41 14.70 -7.16
N TYR A 151 -8.22 13.61 -6.40
CA TYR A 151 -7.92 12.29 -6.96
C TYR A 151 -9.13 11.71 -7.71
N GLU A 152 -10.34 11.88 -7.18
CA GLU A 152 -11.57 11.44 -7.85
C GLU A 152 -11.79 12.17 -9.18
N ASN A 153 -11.51 13.48 -9.24
CA ASN A 153 -11.53 14.26 -10.49
C ASN A 153 -10.50 13.77 -11.52
N GLU A 154 -9.43 13.11 -11.06
CA GLU A 154 -8.44 12.47 -11.92
C GLU A 154 -8.84 11.02 -12.27
N GLY A 155 -10.03 10.56 -11.87
CA GLY A 155 -10.52 9.19 -12.11
C GLY A 155 -9.89 8.14 -11.19
N VAL A 156 -9.30 8.55 -10.07
CA VAL A 156 -8.67 7.66 -9.09
C VAL A 156 -9.48 7.66 -7.79
N ARG A 157 -10.17 6.55 -7.53
CA ARG A 157 -10.93 6.38 -6.29
C ARG A 157 -10.03 5.97 -5.12
N ILE A 158 -10.28 6.55 -3.95
CA ILE A 158 -9.66 6.16 -2.68
C ILE A 158 -10.71 5.47 -1.81
N ASP A 159 -10.56 4.16 -1.56
CA ASP A 159 -11.50 3.38 -0.72
C ASP A 159 -11.43 3.80 0.74
N ARG A 160 -10.20 3.99 1.25
CA ARG A 160 -9.98 4.39 2.64
C ARG A 160 -8.73 5.23 2.81
N ILE A 161 -8.72 6.04 3.86
CA ILE A 161 -7.51 6.68 4.37
C ILE A 161 -7.15 6.12 5.72
N CYS A 162 -5.85 6.02 6.01
CA CYS A 162 -5.34 5.96 7.38
C CYS A 162 -4.94 7.37 7.78
N ILE A 163 -5.36 7.81 8.98
CA ILE A 163 -5.19 9.21 9.42
C ILE A 163 -3.71 9.63 9.44
N GLN A 164 -2.82 8.71 9.80
CA GLN A 164 -1.38 8.94 9.87
C GLN A 164 -0.65 7.61 9.69
N ASN A 165 0.38 7.59 8.83
CA ASN A 165 1.35 6.49 8.78
C ASN A 165 2.24 6.53 10.01
N GLU A 166 2.45 5.37 10.67
CA GLU A 166 3.37 5.22 11.82
C GLU A 166 3.26 6.41 12.79
N ASN A 167 2.13 6.49 13.49
CA ASN A 167 1.70 7.69 14.21
C ASN A 167 2.57 8.04 15.44
N ASP A 168 3.59 7.24 15.72
CA ASP A 168 4.64 7.42 16.71
C ASP A 168 6.01 7.79 16.08
N ALA A 169 6.08 7.90 14.75
CA ALA A 169 7.31 8.20 14.02
C ALA A 169 7.79 9.65 14.22
N ASN A 170 9.11 9.78 14.41
CA ASN A 170 9.86 11.04 14.41
C ASN A 170 11.21 10.80 13.72
N THR A 171 11.26 10.97 12.39
CA THR A 171 12.33 10.43 11.54
C THR A 171 13.00 11.52 10.71
N LYS A 172 14.16 11.23 10.08
CA LYS A 172 14.85 12.18 9.18
C LYS A 172 14.07 12.49 7.88
N TYR A 173 13.03 11.71 7.60
CA TYR A 173 12.14 11.83 6.44
C TYR A 173 10.74 12.29 6.91
N PRO A 174 9.77 12.51 5.99
CA PRO A 174 8.44 12.98 6.36
C PRO A 174 7.84 12.07 7.43
N SER A 175 7.46 12.66 8.55
CA SER A 175 6.88 11.95 9.69
C SER A 175 6.02 12.90 10.51
N CYS A 176 5.06 12.37 11.25
CA CYS A 176 4.31 13.14 12.24
C CYS A 176 3.98 12.26 13.44
N THR A 177 4.36 12.72 14.62
CA THR A 177 3.88 12.13 15.86
C THR A 177 2.44 12.59 16.08
N PHE A 178 1.50 11.65 15.99
CA PHE A 178 0.07 11.88 16.17
C PHE A 178 -0.50 10.84 17.14
N PRO A 179 -0.46 11.10 18.46
CA PRO A 179 -0.91 10.14 19.47
C PRO A 179 -2.35 9.65 19.22
N ALA A 180 -2.63 8.39 19.53
CA ALA A 180 -3.93 7.76 19.26
C ALA A 180 -5.13 8.54 19.82
N LYS A 181 -4.99 9.10 21.04
CA LYS A 181 -6.03 9.94 21.66
C LYS A 181 -6.34 11.18 20.83
N GLU A 182 -5.33 11.80 20.24
CA GLU A 182 -5.49 12.98 19.38
C GLU A 182 -6.05 12.62 18.01
N MET A 183 -5.63 11.47 17.44
CA MET A 183 -6.21 10.95 16.20
C MET A 183 -7.71 10.65 16.36
N VAL A 184 -8.13 10.03 17.46
CA VAL A 184 -9.56 9.78 17.75
C VAL A 184 -10.33 11.09 17.86
N LYS A 185 -9.79 12.09 18.57
CA LYS A 185 -10.37 13.43 18.67
C LYS A 185 -10.49 14.08 17.28
N PHE A 186 -9.44 14.01 16.47
CA PHE A 186 -9.43 14.57 15.12
C PHE A 186 -10.45 13.88 14.21
N ALA A 187 -10.49 12.55 14.22
CA ALA A 187 -11.43 11.75 13.43
C ALA A 187 -12.89 12.13 13.74
N ASN A 188 -13.27 12.06 15.01
CA ASN A 188 -14.66 12.23 15.44
C ASN A 188 -15.14 13.68 15.31
N ASN A 189 -14.30 14.65 15.65
CA ASN A 189 -14.73 16.03 15.78
C ASN A 189 -14.47 16.88 14.52
N TYR A 190 -13.62 16.41 13.59
CA TYR A 190 -13.20 17.20 12.43
C TYR A 190 -13.29 16.43 11.12
N LEU A 191 -12.61 15.28 11.01
CA LEU A 191 -12.46 14.58 9.73
C LEU A 191 -13.77 13.93 9.25
N ILE A 192 -14.40 13.09 10.06
CA ILE A 192 -15.65 12.40 9.70
C ILE A 192 -16.78 13.42 9.44
N PRO A 193 -16.99 14.45 10.29
CA PRO A 193 -17.95 15.51 9.97
C PRO A 193 -17.66 16.25 8.66
N ALA A 194 -16.38 16.49 8.33
CA ALA A 194 -16.00 17.10 7.06
C ALA A 194 -16.29 16.19 5.87
N PHE A 195 -16.06 14.87 5.98
CA PHE A 195 -16.39 13.91 4.93
C PHE A 195 -17.90 13.83 4.71
N ASN A 196 -18.68 13.69 5.79
CA ASN A 196 -20.15 13.67 5.72
C ASN A 196 -20.72 14.94 5.07
N LYS A 197 -20.15 16.11 5.39
CA LYS A 197 -20.58 17.40 4.81
C LYS A 197 -20.31 17.51 3.30
N ASN A 198 -19.33 16.76 2.79
CA ASN A 198 -18.93 16.79 1.38
C ASN A 198 -19.31 15.48 0.65
N ASP A 199 -20.22 14.69 1.23
CA ASP A 199 -20.72 13.41 0.68
C ASP A 199 -19.63 12.39 0.34
N ILE A 200 -18.46 12.47 1.00
CA ILE A 200 -17.32 11.57 0.77
C ILE A 200 -17.57 10.22 1.43
N GLN A 201 -17.53 9.15 0.63
CA GLN A 201 -17.72 7.76 1.09
C GLN A 201 -16.42 7.06 1.52
N THR A 202 -15.26 7.68 1.29
CA THR A 202 -13.95 7.14 1.68
C THR A 202 -13.92 6.85 3.18
N LYS A 203 -13.55 5.62 3.56
CA LYS A 203 -13.52 5.19 4.95
C LYS A 203 -12.34 5.80 5.70
N VAL A 204 -12.49 6.01 7.01
CA VAL A 204 -11.46 6.56 7.90
C VAL A 204 -10.93 5.48 8.84
N TYR A 205 -9.63 5.21 8.80
CA TYR A 205 -8.95 4.22 9.63
C TYR A 205 -7.95 4.91 10.57
N ALA A 206 -7.89 4.46 11.83
CA ALA A 206 -7.09 5.09 12.88
C ALA A 206 -5.57 4.84 12.76
N GLY A 207 -5.11 4.03 11.80
CA GLY A 207 -3.69 3.76 11.53
C GLY A 207 -3.50 2.72 10.43
N SER A 208 -2.29 2.61 9.90
CA SER A 208 -1.93 1.67 8.83
C SER A 208 -1.72 0.24 9.36
N THR A 209 -2.80 -0.49 9.64
CA THR A 209 -2.72 -1.90 10.10
C THR A 209 -2.71 -2.93 8.96
N THR A 210 -2.63 -2.47 7.71
CA THR A 210 -2.75 -3.30 6.51
C THR A 210 -1.38 -3.70 5.96
N PHE A 211 -1.15 -5.00 5.80
CA PHE A 211 0.09 -5.53 5.25
C PHE A 211 0.02 -5.59 3.72
N THR A 212 0.35 -4.49 3.05
CA THR A 212 0.74 -4.50 1.63
C THR A 212 2.24 -4.61 1.53
N TYR A 213 2.75 -5.20 0.45
CA TYR A 213 4.18 -5.07 0.15
C TYR A 213 4.54 -3.59 0.02
N TRP A 214 5.76 -3.20 0.38
CA TRP A 214 6.13 -1.79 0.36
C TRP A 214 6.33 -1.29 -1.07
N ASN A 215 7.56 -1.22 -1.58
CA ASN A 215 7.80 -0.66 -2.90
C ASN A 215 7.54 -1.70 -3.99
N MET A 216 6.53 -1.49 -4.83
CA MET A 216 6.36 -2.33 -6.01
C MET A 216 7.48 -2.09 -7.03
N ILE A 217 7.82 -0.82 -7.27
CA ILE A 217 8.86 -0.40 -8.20
C ILE A 217 9.81 0.55 -7.48
N LEU A 218 11.12 0.34 -7.65
CA LEU A 218 12.18 1.33 -7.37
C LEU A 218 13.09 1.50 -8.58
N ASN A 219 13.95 2.52 -8.52
CA ASN A 219 14.99 2.72 -9.52
C ASN A 219 16.23 1.84 -9.23
N GLU A 220 17.31 2.04 -9.99
CA GLU A 220 18.58 1.32 -9.88
C GLU A 220 19.33 1.52 -8.55
N THR A 221 19.06 2.58 -7.79
CA THR A 221 19.78 2.83 -6.52
C THR A 221 19.22 1.98 -5.39
N THR A 222 17.96 1.55 -5.49
CA THR A 222 17.25 0.81 -4.44
C THR A 222 17.19 1.55 -3.09
N GLU A 223 17.30 2.87 -3.15
CA GLU A 223 17.35 3.75 -1.98
C GLU A 223 16.13 4.68 -1.93
N SER A 224 15.77 5.08 -0.73
CA SER A 224 14.81 6.14 -0.47
C SER A 224 15.37 7.53 -0.84
N GLY A 225 14.53 8.56 -0.81
CA GLY A 225 14.98 9.96 -0.96
C GLY A 225 15.83 10.48 0.21
N TRP A 226 16.08 9.64 1.21
CA TRP A 226 16.90 9.93 2.39
C TRP A 226 18.02 8.91 2.57
N ASP A 227 18.53 8.35 1.46
CA ASP A 227 19.75 7.56 1.40
C ASP A 227 19.74 6.32 2.31
N TRP A 228 18.60 5.63 2.38
CA TRP A 228 18.54 4.33 3.06
C TRP A 228 18.00 3.25 2.11
N PRO A 229 18.65 2.06 2.08
CA PRO A 229 18.34 1.02 1.11
C PRO A 229 17.06 0.26 1.48
N GLN A 230 16.30 -0.16 0.47
CA GLN A 230 15.08 -0.94 0.65
C GLN A 230 14.83 -1.90 -0.52
N ASN A 231 14.19 -3.03 -0.23
CA ASN A 231 13.76 -3.96 -1.25
C ASN A 231 12.57 -3.43 -2.08
N SER A 232 12.39 -4.03 -3.25
CA SER A 232 11.24 -3.78 -4.12
C SER A 232 10.89 -5.04 -4.90
N LEU A 233 9.69 -5.11 -5.47
CA LEU A 233 9.35 -6.21 -6.38
C LEU A 233 10.12 -6.10 -7.70
N ILE A 234 10.27 -4.86 -8.18
CA ILE A 234 10.85 -4.54 -9.48
C ILE A 234 11.83 -3.38 -9.33
N ASN A 235 13.01 -3.52 -9.94
CA ASN A 235 13.92 -2.40 -10.16
C ASN A 235 13.89 -1.98 -11.63
N ILE A 236 13.93 -0.67 -11.88
CA ILE A 236 14.03 -0.12 -13.23
C ILE A 236 15.26 0.79 -13.30
N HIS A 237 16.17 0.51 -14.23
CA HIS A 237 17.33 1.36 -14.44
C HIS A 237 16.98 2.57 -15.31
N ARG A 238 16.93 3.76 -14.72
CA ARG A 238 16.36 4.98 -15.34
C ARG A 238 17.05 5.45 -16.62
N LYS A 239 18.31 5.06 -16.86
CA LYS A 239 19.04 5.45 -18.08
C LYS A 239 18.83 4.48 -19.24
N THR A 240 18.57 3.21 -18.95
CA THR A 240 18.48 2.15 -19.97
C THR A 240 17.04 1.67 -20.17
N GLY A 241 16.15 1.92 -19.21
CA GLY A 241 14.81 1.36 -19.18
C GLY A 241 14.77 -0.13 -18.80
N GLU A 242 15.90 -0.72 -18.41
CA GLU A 242 16.00 -2.13 -18.05
C GLU A 242 15.16 -2.45 -16.81
N ILE A 243 14.32 -3.49 -16.91
CA ILE A 243 13.39 -3.94 -15.86
C ILE A 243 13.90 -5.24 -15.27
N THR A 244 14.18 -5.24 -13.97
CA THR A 244 14.64 -6.41 -13.21
C THR A 244 13.59 -6.83 -12.19
N TYR A 245 13.21 -8.11 -12.22
CA TYR A 245 12.29 -8.71 -11.25
C TYR A 245 13.08 -9.30 -10.07
N ASN A 246 12.76 -8.87 -8.85
CA ASN A 246 13.36 -9.43 -7.65
C ASN A 246 12.65 -10.71 -7.19
N PRO A 247 13.30 -11.58 -6.39
CA PRO A 247 12.69 -12.80 -5.86
C PRO A 247 11.35 -12.56 -5.14
N ASP A 248 11.23 -11.42 -4.45
CA ASP A 248 10.01 -10.96 -3.77
C ASP A 248 8.79 -10.91 -4.71
N TYR A 249 8.99 -10.54 -5.99
CA TYR A 249 7.93 -10.55 -6.99
C TYR A 249 7.31 -11.94 -7.13
N ASN A 250 8.12 -13.00 -7.19
CA ASN A 250 7.60 -14.36 -7.36
C ASN A 250 6.75 -14.80 -6.17
N ALA A 251 7.13 -14.39 -4.95
CA ALA A 251 6.34 -14.65 -3.76
C ALA A 251 4.99 -13.92 -3.82
N MET A 252 5.01 -12.62 -4.13
CA MET A 252 3.79 -11.82 -4.27
C MET A 252 2.91 -12.26 -5.43
N TYR A 253 3.50 -12.71 -6.55
CA TYR A 253 2.79 -13.27 -7.70
C TYR A 253 2.04 -14.53 -7.30
N ILE A 254 2.68 -15.50 -6.64
CA ILE A 254 1.99 -16.73 -6.20
C ILE A 254 0.88 -16.39 -5.20
N LEU A 255 1.15 -15.52 -4.21
CA LEU A 255 0.15 -15.12 -3.22
C LEU A 255 -1.08 -14.51 -3.91
N SER A 256 -0.89 -13.50 -4.77
CA SER A 256 -1.98 -12.79 -5.46
C SER A 256 -2.68 -13.62 -6.55
N LYS A 257 -1.98 -14.56 -7.20
CA LYS A 257 -2.58 -15.42 -8.21
C LYS A 257 -3.57 -16.40 -7.61
N PHE A 258 -3.29 -16.93 -6.42
CA PHE A 258 -4.13 -17.95 -5.79
C PHE A 258 -5.09 -17.37 -4.75
N ILE A 259 -4.66 -16.39 -3.96
CA ILE A 259 -5.51 -15.75 -2.96
C ILE A 259 -6.19 -14.53 -3.58
N LYS A 260 -7.51 -14.56 -3.65
CA LYS A 260 -8.34 -13.54 -4.31
C LYS A 260 -9.23 -12.80 -3.30
N PRO A 261 -9.65 -11.57 -3.62
CA PRO A 261 -10.65 -10.86 -2.81
C PRO A 261 -11.88 -11.74 -2.56
N GLY A 262 -12.36 -11.76 -1.32
CA GLY A 262 -13.50 -12.58 -0.91
C GLY A 262 -13.16 -14.00 -0.45
N ASP A 263 -11.91 -14.44 -0.63
CA ASP A 263 -11.41 -15.64 0.05
C ASP A 263 -11.49 -15.46 1.56
N VAL A 264 -11.85 -16.52 2.29
CA VAL A 264 -11.81 -16.53 3.76
C VAL A 264 -10.64 -17.37 4.25
N ARG A 265 -9.85 -16.86 5.21
CA ARG A 265 -8.82 -17.67 5.87
C ARG A 265 -9.50 -18.78 6.66
N ILE A 266 -8.99 -20.00 6.55
CA ILE A 266 -9.52 -21.17 7.27
C ILE A 266 -8.47 -21.77 8.19
N ALA A 267 -8.91 -22.54 9.19
CA ALA A 267 -8.00 -23.23 10.10
C ALA A 267 -7.28 -24.41 9.42
N CYS A 268 -5.98 -24.47 9.67
CA CYS A 268 -5.10 -25.56 9.27
C CYS A 268 -4.29 -26.01 10.49
N VAL A 269 -4.33 -27.30 10.76
CA VAL A 269 -3.49 -27.93 11.77
C VAL A 269 -2.34 -28.60 11.03
N GLN A 270 -1.11 -28.22 11.39
CA GLN A 270 0.09 -28.81 10.81
C GLN A 270 0.92 -29.52 11.88
N ARG A 271 1.60 -30.60 11.47
CA ARG A 271 2.64 -31.25 12.27
C ARG A 271 4.03 -30.64 12.03
N GLY A 272 4.21 -29.96 10.90
CA GLY A 272 5.44 -29.28 10.50
C GLY A 272 5.58 -27.89 11.15
N LYS A 273 6.68 -27.22 10.80
CA LYS A 273 6.97 -25.83 11.21
C LYS A 273 6.96 -24.87 10.03
N GLU A 274 6.66 -25.38 8.84
CA GLU A 274 6.67 -24.61 7.62
C GLU A 274 5.60 -23.50 7.66
N PRO A 275 5.93 -22.28 7.21
CA PRO A 275 4.93 -21.25 7.02
C PRO A 275 3.91 -21.70 5.98
N LEU A 276 2.62 -21.49 6.28
CA LEU A 276 1.53 -21.74 5.35
C LEU A 276 0.39 -20.75 5.54
N ILE A 277 -0.40 -20.59 4.49
CA ILE A 277 -1.70 -19.94 4.53
C ILE A 277 -2.72 -20.82 3.81
N SER A 278 -3.88 -20.99 4.44
CA SER A 278 -5.01 -21.74 3.90
C SER A 278 -6.23 -20.85 3.78
N VAL A 279 -6.84 -20.83 2.59
CA VAL A 279 -8.03 -20.03 2.31
C VAL A 279 -9.10 -20.87 1.59
N LYS A 280 -10.36 -20.44 1.72
CA LYS A 280 -11.51 -20.98 1.01
C LYS A 280 -12.15 -19.89 0.15
N SER A 281 -12.28 -20.15 -1.14
CA SER A 281 -13.01 -19.31 -2.08
C SER A 281 -14.53 -19.34 -1.82
N PRO A 282 -15.29 -18.31 -2.25
CA PRO A 282 -16.76 -18.32 -2.19
C PRO A 282 -17.40 -19.51 -2.92
N ASN A 283 -16.78 -20.01 -4.00
CA ASN A 283 -17.24 -21.18 -4.75
C ASN A 283 -16.88 -22.53 -4.07
N GLY A 284 -16.26 -22.51 -2.89
CA GLY A 284 -15.86 -23.70 -2.14
C GLY A 284 -14.44 -24.21 -2.40
N THR A 285 -13.73 -23.71 -3.42
CA THR A 285 -12.35 -24.12 -3.70
C THR A 285 -11.42 -23.81 -2.52
N ILE A 286 -10.63 -24.78 -2.09
CA ILE A 286 -9.65 -24.64 -1.01
C ILE A 286 -8.26 -24.47 -1.60
N LYS A 287 -7.49 -23.53 -1.05
CA LYS A 287 -6.11 -23.26 -1.47
C LYS A 287 -5.21 -23.26 -0.25
N VAL A 288 -4.10 -23.99 -0.34
CA VAL A 288 -3.07 -24.04 0.69
C VAL A 288 -1.74 -23.66 0.06
N LEU A 289 -1.19 -22.51 0.47
CA LEU A 289 0.12 -22.07 0.05
C LEU A 289 1.11 -22.43 1.14
N ILE A 290 2.14 -23.19 0.79
CA ILE A 290 3.13 -23.74 1.71
C ILE A 290 4.52 -23.26 1.28
N GLN A 291 5.31 -22.77 2.23
CA GLN A 291 6.70 -22.38 1.99
C GLN A 291 7.64 -23.51 2.40
N ASN A 292 8.37 -24.08 1.45
CA ASN A 292 9.49 -24.97 1.74
C ASN A 292 10.75 -24.14 1.99
N THR A 293 11.10 -23.93 3.25
CA THR A 293 12.31 -23.20 3.64
C THR A 293 13.57 -24.06 3.60
N ASN A 294 13.45 -25.37 3.36
CA ASN A 294 14.59 -26.29 3.25
C ASN A 294 15.32 -26.11 1.92
N ALA A 295 16.60 -26.50 1.88
CA ALA A 295 17.38 -26.52 0.64
C ALA A 295 16.95 -27.63 -0.32
N ASN A 296 16.42 -28.74 0.22
CA ASN A 296 16.01 -29.90 -0.56
C ASN A 296 14.49 -29.91 -0.80
N ASP A 297 14.09 -30.62 -1.85
CA ASP A 297 12.69 -30.92 -2.13
C ASP A 297 12.04 -31.63 -0.94
N LYS A 298 10.80 -31.26 -0.65
CA LYS A 298 9.99 -31.86 0.40
C LYS A 298 8.60 -32.19 -0.14
N THR A 299 8.08 -33.36 0.21
CA THR A 299 6.68 -33.68 -0.08
C THR A 299 5.82 -33.27 1.11
N PHE A 300 4.82 -32.43 0.86
CA PHE A 300 3.79 -32.07 1.82
C PHE A 300 2.55 -32.90 1.54
N GLU A 301 1.87 -33.29 2.61
CA GLU A 301 0.61 -34.02 2.56
C GLU A 301 -0.49 -33.13 3.12
N VAL A 302 -1.48 -32.82 2.28
CA VAL A 302 -2.63 -31.99 2.63
C VAL A 302 -3.84 -32.91 2.78
N VAL A 303 -4.37 -32.99 3.99
CA VAL A 303 -5.51 -33.85 4.33
C VAL A 303 -6.74 -32.99 4.63
N MET A 304 -7.87 -33.34 4.01
CA MET A 304 -9.15 -32.67 4.21
C MET A 304 -10.29 -33.69 4.17
N GLY A 305 -10.82 -34.05 5.35
CA GLY A 305 -11.75 -35.17 5.46
C GLY A 305 -11.09 -36.45 4.95
N ASP A 306 -11.76 -37.16 4.04
CA ASP A 306 -11.23 -38.37 3.40
C ASP A 306 -10.29 -38.07 2.21
N LYS A 307 -10.16 -36.80 1.79
CA LYS A 307 -9.26 -36.40 0.70
C LYS A 307 -7.83 -36.26 1.23
N ASN A 308 -6.89 -36.82 0.49
CA ASN A 308 -5.46 -36.74 0.77
C ASN A 308 -4.71 -36.38 -0.52
N VAL A 309 -4.00 -35.26 -0.51
CA VAL A 309 -3.20 -34.78 -1.65
C VAL A 309 -1.74 -34.63 -1.24
N LYS A 310 -0.86 -35.32 -1.95
CA LYS A 310 0.60 -35.17 -1.80
C LYS A 310 1.10 -34.18 -2.84
N SER A 311 1.84 -33.17 -2.39
CA SER A 311 2.44 -32.15 -3.22
C SER A 311 3.94 -32.12 -3.00
N LYS A 312 4.72 -32.37 -4.05
CA LYS A 312 6.17 -32.20 -4.00
C LYS A 312 6.49 -30.71 -4.18
N SER A 313 7.14 -30.12 -3.19
CA SER A 313 7.59 -28.73 -3.21
C SER A 313 9.11 -28.69 -3.33
N PRO A 314 9.65 -28.01 -4.36
CA PRO A 314 11.08 -27.80 -4.48
C PRO A 314 11.71 -27.15 -3.24
N GLY A 315 13.01 -27.33 -3.04
CA GLY A 315 13.77 -26.55 -2.06
C GLY A 315 13.61 -25.04 -2.28
N LYS A 316 13.55 -24.25 -1.21
CA LYS A 316 13.46 -22.77 -1.24
C LYS A 316 12.32 -22.25 -2.13
N SER A 317 11.13 -22.85 -2.02
CA SER A 317 9.98 -22.52 -2.86
C SER A 317 8.73 -22.19 -2.07
N ILE A 318 7.77 -21.54 -2.74
CA ILE A 318 6.37 -21.46 -2.31
C ILE A 318 5.56 -22.31 -3.29
N THR A 319 4.71 -23.19 -2.78
CA THR A 319 3.83 -24.03 -3.61
C THR A 319 2.38 -23.78 -3.21
N ALA A 320 1.53 -23.53 -4.20
CA ALA A 320 0.09 -23.46 -4.02
C ALA A 320 -0.54 -24.82 -4.36
N VAL A 321 -1.26 -25.41 -3.40
CA VAL A 321 -2.06 -26.62 -3.59
C VAL A 321 -3.53 -26.19 -3.69
N VAL A 322 -4.18 -26.51 -4.81
CA VAL A 322 -5.59 -26.18 -5.06
C VAL A 322 -6.43 -27.46 -4.98
N LEU A 323 -7.47 -27.42 -4.15
CA LEU A 323 -8.38 -28.54 -3.90
C LEU A 323 -9.81 -28.10 -4.24
N ASN A 324 -10.43 -28.81 -5.18
CA ASN A 324 -11.84 -28.65 -5.55
C ASN A 324 -12.71 -29.69 -4.84
#